data_AF-A0A2J8NNJ1-F1
#
_entry.id   AF-A0A2J8NNJ1-F1
#
_cell.length_a   1.000
_cell.length_b   1.000
_cell.length_c   1.000
_cell.angle_alpha   90.00
_cell.angle_beta   90.00
_cell.angle_gamma   90.00
#
_symmetry.space_group_name_H-M   'P 1'
#
loop_
_entity.id
_entity.type
_entity.pdbx_description
1 polymer ?
#
loop_
_entity_poly.entity_id
_entity_poly.type
_entity_poly.pdbx_seq_one_letter_code
_entity_poly.pdbx_strand_id
1 'polypeptide(L)'
;FGTDFKKLESFYIQKVLDIIATINKGSIVWQEVFDDKAKLAPGTIVEVWKDSAYPEELSRVTASGFPVILSAPWYLDLISYGQDWRKYYKVEPLDFGGTQEQKQLFIGGEACLWGEYVDATNLTPRLWPRASAVGERLWSSKDVRDMDDAYDRLTRHRCRMVKGLASFL
;
A
#
# COMPACT_ATOMS: atom_id res chain seq x y z
N PHE A 1 15.40 21.55 19.81
CA PHE A 1 15.14 20.09 19.76
C PHE A 1 16.33 19.23 20.22
N GLY A 2 17.41 19.79 20.81
CA GLY A 2 18.56 19.00 21.24
C GLY A 2 19.19 18.22 20.07
N THR A 3 19.64 16.99 20.33
CA THR A 3 20.16 16.03 19.32
C THR A 3 19.11 15.05 18.80
N ASP A 4 17.85 15.20 19.24
CA ASP A 4 16.73 14.34 18.85
C ASP A 4 15.99 14.96 17.66
N PHE A 5 16.50 14.67 16.46
CA PHE A 5 15.97 15.22 15.21
C PHE A 5 14.55 14.74 14.89
N LYS A 6 14.10 13.61 15.47
CA LYS A 6 12.72 13.12 15.32
C LYS A 6 11.70 14.08 15.91
N LYS A 7 12.07 14.78 16.99
CA LYS A 7 11.21 15.85 17.55
C LYS A 7 11.09 17.06 16.64
N LEU A 8 12.13 17.39 15.88
CA LEU A 8 12.08 18.48 14.90
C LEU A 8 11.19 18.09 13.71
N GLU A 9 11.31 16.86 13.22
CA GLU A 9 10.42 16.31 12.19
C GLU A 9 8.97 16.29 12.66
N SER A 10 8.71 15.76 13.86
CA SER A 10 7.37 15.74 14.49
C SER A 10 6.77 17.13 14.60
N PHE A 11 7.56 18.13 15.02
CA PHE A 11 7.09 19.52 15.08
C PHE A 11 6.72 20.07 13.70
N TYR A 12 7.52 19.77 12.68
CA TYR A 12 7.27 20.20 11.31
C TYR A 12 5.98 19.59 10.76
N ILE A 13 5.84 18.26 10.84
CA ILE A 13 4.70 17.56 10.25
C ILE A 13 3.39 17.91 10.97
N GLN A 14 3.41 18.14 12.28
CA GLN A 14 2.24 18.61 13.03
C GLN A 14 1.72 19.95 12.51
N LYS A 15 2.62 20.90 12.24
CA LYS A 15 2.21 22.19 11.66
C LYS A 15 1.57 22.04 10.28
N VAL A 16 2.07 21.10 9.47
CA VAL A 16 1.48 20.80 8.16
C VAL A 16 0.10 20.18 8.33
N LEU A 17 -0.05 19.20 9.24
CA LEU A 17 -1.33 18.55 9.53
C LEU A 17 -2.38 19.56 10.01
N ASP A 18 -2.00 20.53 10.85
CA ASP A 18 -2.89 21.61 11.32
C ASP A 18 -3.38 22.49 10.16
N ILE A 19 -2.53 22.78 9.17
CA ILE A 19 -2.91 23.54 7.96
C ILE A 19 -3.94 22.75 7.14
N ILE A 20 -3.72 21.45 6.94
CA ILE A 20 -4.65 20.57 6.20
C ILE A 20 -6.00 20.49 6.92
N ALA A 21 -5.99 20.38 8.25
CA ALA A 21 -7.21 20.38 9.06
C ALA A 21 -7.96 21.73 8.96
N THR A 22 -7.24 22.85 8.92
CA THR A 22 -7.83 24.20 8.78
C THR A 22 -8.63 24.35 7.48
N ILE A 23 -8.24 23.64 6.42
CA ILE A 23 -8.94 23.64 5.13
C ILE A 23 -9.93 22.47 4.96
N ASN A 24 -10.30 21.80 6.06
CA ASN A 24 -11.27 20.69 6.09
C ASN A 24 -10.91 19.53 5.14
N LYS A 25 -9.63 19.16 5.10
CA LYS A 25 -9.14 17.99 4.35
C LYS A 25 -8.61 16.92 5.30
N GLY A 26 -8.70 15.66 4.88
CA GLY A 26 -8.05 14.54 5.56
C GLY A 26 -6.59 14.42 5.13
N SER A 27 -5.78 13.77 5.97
CA SER A 27 -4.36 13.54 5.74
C SER A 27 -4.06 12.05 5.64
N ILE A 28 -3.20 11.69 4.69
CA ILE A 28 -2.53 10.39 4.61
C ILE A 28 -1.05 10.65 4.82
N VAL A 29 -0.39 9.84 5.65
CA VAL A 29 1.04 9.97 5.95
C VAL A 29 1.74 8.61 5.82
N TRP A 30 2.99 8.60 5.37
CA TRP A 30 3.84 7.42 5.49
C TRP A 30 4.13 7.09 6.96
N GLN A 31 4.41 5.81 7.22
CA GLN A 31 4.59 5.26 8.57
C GLN A 31 5.62 5.99 9.43
N GLU A 32 6.66 6.60 8.87
CA GLU A 32 7.70 7.31 9.63
C GLU A 32 7.11 8.33 10.61
N VAL A 33 6.08 9.06 10.19
CA VAL A 33 5.42 10.07 11.02
C VAL A 33 4.82 9.43 12.29
N PHE A 34 4.27 8.23 12.16
CA PHE A 34 3.74 7.44 13.26
C PHE A 34 4.87 6.78 14.08
N ASP A 35 5.86 6.21 13.41
CA ASP A 35 7.02 5.53 14.01
C ASP A 35 7.78 6.49 14.95
N ASP A 36 7.99 7.72 14.49
CA ASP A 36 8.76 8.79 15.16
C ASP A 36 7.92 9.61 16.16
N LYS A 37 6.71 9.11 16.47
CA LYS A 37 5.85 9.57 17.58
C LYS A 37 5.30 10.99 17.41
N ALA A 38 5.08 11.43 16.17
CA ALA A 38 4.31 12.65 15.95
C ALA A 38 2.88 12.46 16.45
N LYS A 39 2.27 13.51 17.04
CA LYS A 39 0.84 13.43 17.39
C LYS A 39 0.01 13.61 16.13
N LEU A 40 -0.77 12.59 15.81
CA LEU A 40 -1.70 12.59 14.69
C LEU A 40 -3.12 12.93 15.16
N ALA A 41 -3.85 13.70 14.36
CA ALA A 41 -5.26 13.94 14.62
C ALA A 41 -6.06 12.64 14.36
N PRO A 42 -7.13 12.36 15.15
CA PRO A 42 -8.02 11.24 14.87
C PRO A 42 -8.54 11.29 13.42
N GLY A 43 -8.52 10.14 12.74
CA GLY A 43 -8.89 10.04 11.33
C GLY A 43 -7.75 10.26 10.33
N THR A 44 -6.54 10.62 10.79
CA THR A 44 -5.34 10.56 9.93
C THR A 44 -5.10 9.11 9.51
N ILE A 45 -4.92 8.87 8.21
CA ILE A 45 -4.63 7.55 7.65
C ILE A 45 -3.12 7.36 7.63
N VAL A 46 -2.63 6.21 8.09
CA VAL A 46 -1.21 5.84 8.01
C VAL A 46 -1.01 4.83 6.89
N GLU A 47 -0.04 5.06 6.02
CA GLU A 47 0.35 4.13 4.97
C GLU A 47 1.66 3.39 5.35
N VAL A 48 1.58 2.07 5.44
CA VAL A 48 2.67 1.19 5.84
C VAL A 48 3.37 0.62 4.61
N TRP A 49 4.66 0.92 4.47
CA TRP A 49 5.43 0.68 3.24
C TRP A 49 6.75 -0.06 3.45
N LYS A 50 7.30 -0.09 4.68
CA LYS A 50 8.53 -0.83 4.97
C LYS A 50 8.20 -2.32 5.08
N ASP A 51 8.86 -3.15 4.27
CA ASP A 51 8.64 -4.61 4.26
C ASP A 51 9.10 -5.31 5.55
N SER A 52 9.94 -4.66 6.36
CA SER A 52 10.41 -5.20 7.64
C SER A 52 9.28 -5.23 8.67
N ALA A 53 8.77 -6.42 8.97
CA ALA A 53 7.77 -6.64 10.02
C ALA A 53 6.52 -5.74 9.86
N TYR A 54 6.03 -5.57 8.62
CA TYR A 54 4.84 -4.77 8.35
C TYR A 54 3.56 -5.29 9.05
N PRO A 55 3.33 -6.60 9.28
CA PRO A 55 2.15 -7.04 10.03
C PRO A 55 2.15 -6.48 11.46
N GLU A 56 3.32 -6.41 12.10
CA GLU A 56 3.49 -5.81 13.41
C GLU A 56 3.28 -4.29 13.40
N GLU A 57 3.61 -3.60 12.30
CA GLU A 57 3.24 -2.18 12.13
C GLU A 57 1.73 -2.00 11.96
N LEU A 58 1.07 -2.83 11.14
CA LEU A 58 -0.40 -2.81 11.02
C LEU A 58 -1.06 -2.99 12.39
N SER A 59 -0.56 -3.93 13.21
CA SER A 59 -0.99 -4.10 14.60
C SER A 59 -0.80 -2.83 15.44
N ARG A 60 0.35 -2.15 15.36
CA ARG A 60 0.64 -0.93 16.14
C ARG A 60 -0.23 0.25 15.75
N VAL A 61 -0.38 0.49 14.45
CA VAL A 61 -1.19 1.59 13.90
C VAL A 61 -2.65 1.41 14.29
N THR A 62 -3.22 0.23 14.04
CA THR A 62 -4.63 -0.06 14.35
C THR A 62 -4.89 -0.11 15.85
N ALA A 63 -3.93 -0.58 16.66
CA ALA A 63 -4.03 -0.50 18.13
C ALA A 63 -4.04 0.94 18.65
N SER A 64 -3.47 1.88 17.90
CA SER A 64 -3.52 3.31 18.21
C SER A 64 -4.79 4.01 17.68
N GLY A 65 -5.70 3.26 17.03
CA GLY A 65 -6.99 3.76 16.55
C GLY A 65 -6.96 4.48 15.20
N PHE A 66 -5.86 4.37 14.44
CA PHE A 66 -5.74 5.02 13.14
C PHE A 66 -6.14 4.07 12.00
N PRO A 67 -6.87 4.56 10.98
CA PRO A 67 -7.05 3.83 9.73
C PRO A 67 -5.70 3.60 9.05
N VAL A 68 -5.57 2.47 8.36
CA VAL A 68 -4.30 2.03 7.76
C VAL A 68 -4.47 1.56 6.31
N ILE A 69 -3.50 1.94 5.48
CA ILE A 69 -3.30 1.46 4.11
C ILE A 69 -1.99 0.66 4.08
N LEU A 70 -1.96 -0.43 3.31
CA LEU A 70 -0.76 -1.25 3.13
C LEU A 70 -0.23 -1.16 1.69
N SER A 71 1.06 -0.86 1.54
CA SER A 71 1.77 -0.97 0.26
C SER A 71 3.08 -1.76 0.34
N ALA A 72 3.57 -2.05 1.55
CA ALA A 72 4.86 -2.72 1.79
C ALA A 72 5.16 -3.96 0.91
N PRO A 73 4.26 -4.96 0.77
CA PRO A 73 4.57 -6.14 -0.04
C PRO A 73 4.33 -5.92 -1.55
N TRP A 74 3.86 -4.73 -1.96
CA TRP A 74 3.40 -4.41 -3.31
C TRP A 74 4.21 -3.28 -3.96
N TYR A 75 5.53 -3.29 -3.76
CA TYR A 75 6.47 -2.46 -4.53
C TYR A 75 6.77 -3.14 -5.87
N LEU A 76 6.17 -2.62 -6.94
CA LEU A 76 6.27 -3.14 -8.29
C LEU A 76 7.50 -2.60 -9.03
N ASP A 77 8.07 -1.48 -8.62
CA ASP A 77 9.37 -0.99 -9.12
C ASP A 77 10.50 -2.01 -8.88
N LEU A 78 10.43 -2.73 -7.75
CA LEU A 78 11.31 -3.84 -7.38
C LEU A 78 10.99 -5.11 -8.19
N ILE A 79 11.51 -5.17 -9.42
CA ILE A 79 11.34 -6.33 -10.30
C ILE A 79 12.17 -7.54 -9.83
N SER A 80 11.65 -8.73 -10.11
CA SER A 80 12.39 -9.99 -9.95
C SER A 80 12.09 -10.95 -11.11
N TYR A 81 13.01 -11.89 -11.36
CA TYR A 81 12.83 -12.83 -12.47
C TYR A 81 11.69 -13.82 -12.19
N GLY A 82 10.87 -14.11 -13.21
CA GLY A 82 9.80 -15.10 -13.14
C GLY A 82 8.41 -14.49 -12.89
N GLN A 83 7.57 -15.21 -12.15
CA GLN A 83 6.16 -14.88 -11.94
C GLN A 83 5.95 -14.17 -10.59
N ASP A 84 6.55 -12.99 -10.42
CA ASP A 84 6.47 -12.17 -9.21
C ASP A 84 5.03 -11.76 -8.84
N TRP A 85 4.11 -11.69 -9.82
CA TRP A 85 2.67 -11.48 -9.58
C TRP A 85 2.08 -12.47 -8.55
N ARG A 86 2.62 -13.70 -8.48
CA ARG A 86 2.19 -14.71 -7.49
C ARG A 86 2.57 -14.30 -6.07
N LYS A 87 3.71 -13.62 -5.88
CA LYS A 87 4.11 -13.06 -4.57
C LYS A 87 3.07 -12.04 -4.12
N TYR A 88 2.72 -11.11 -5.02
CA TYR A 88 1.75 -10.04 -4.73
C TYR A 88 0.35 -10.59 -4.43
N TYR A 89 -0.12 -11.56 -5.23
CA TYR A 89 -1.44 -12.19 -5.08
C TYR A 89 -1.61 -12.98 -3.76
N LYS A 90 -0.53 -13.60 -3.29
CA LYS A 90 -0.52 -14.45 -2.09
C LYS A 90 -0.61 -13.65 -0.79
N VAL A 91 -0.35 -12.35 -0.80
CA VAL A 91 -0.49 -11.50 0.40
C VAL A 91 -1.91 -11.60 0.92
N GLU A 92 -2.06 -11.83 2.22
CA GLU A 92 -3.33 -11.71 2.93
C GLU A 92 -3.23 -10.51 3.91
N PRO A 93 -3.83 -9.36 3.58
CA PRO A 93 -3.59 -8.12 4.32
C PRO A 93 -4.13 -8.13 5.75
N LEU A 94 -5.11 -9.00 6.06
CA LEU A 94 -5.71 -9.11 7.39
C LEU A 94 -5.03 -10.16 8.27
N ASP A 95 -3.94 -10.78 7.82
CA ASP A 95 -3.14 -11.73 8.60
C ASP A 95 -2.10 -11.00 9.48
N PHE A 96 -2.60 -10.13 10.36
CA PHE A 96 -1.85 -9.49 11.45
C PHE A 96 -2.58 -9.64 12.79
N GLY A 97 -1.87 -9.41 13.89
CA GLY A 97 -2.43 -9.51 15.24
C GLY A 97 -3.35 -8.34 15.57
N GLY A 98 -4.60 -8.61 15.92
CA GLY A 98 -5.53 -7.57 16.35
C GLY A 98 -6.96 -8.06 16.54
N THR A 99 -7.78 -7.27 17.21
CA THR A 99 -9.22 -7.52 17.37
C THR A 99 -9.99 -7.30 16.07
N GLN A 100 -11.26 -7.68 16.04
CA GLN A 100 -12.10 -7.44 14.86
C GLN A 100 -12.25 -5.95 14.56
N GLU A 101 -12.36 -5.12 15.60
CA GLU A 101 -12.46 -3.66 15.50
C GLU A 101 -11.16 -3.06 14.97
N GLN A 102 -10.01 -3.56 15.39
CA GLN A 102 -8.71 -3.14 14.84
C GLN A 102 -8.60 -3.50 13.35
N LYS A 103 -9.07 -4.69 12.95
CA LYS A 103 -9.06 -5.09 11.54
C LYS A 103 -10.01 -4.25 10.67
N GLN A 104 -11.06 -3.66 11.23
CA GLN A 104 -11.93 -2.71 10.51
C GLN A 104 -11.25 -1.37 10.19
N LEU A 105 -10.16 -1.03 10.88
CA LEU A 105 -9.35 0.15 10.56
C LEU A 105 -8.44 -0.08 9.33
N PHE A 106 -8.26 -1.33 8.89
CA PHE A 106 -7.62 -1.61 7.61
C PHE A 106 -8.57 -1.25 6.48
N ILE A 107 -8.23 -0.23 5.68
CA ILE A 107 -9.13 0.31 4.65
C ILE A 107 -8.72 -0.03 3.22
N GLY A 108 -7.56 -0.65 3.02
CA GLY A 108 -7.11 -1.06 1.69
C GLY A 108 -5.60 -1.08 1.53
N GLY A 109 -5.17 -0.95 0.28
CA GLY A 109 -3.75 -0.99 -0.06
C GLY A 109 -3.45 -0.42 -1.43
N GLU A 110 -2.16 -0.27 -1.71
CA GLU A 110 -1.66 0.33 -2.95
C GLU A 110 -0.55 -0.53 -3.58
N ALA A 111 -0.55 -0.56 -4.91
CA ALA A 111 0.56 -1.10 -5.70
C ALA A 111 1.46 0.07 -6.13
N CYS A 112 2.67 0.16 -5.57
CA CYS A 112 3.57 1.28 -5.81
C CYS A 112 4.48 1.00 -7.00
N LEU A 113 4.66 1.99 -7.87
CA LEU A 113 5.61 1.94 -8.98
C LEU A 113 6.44 3.22 -8.99
N TRP A 114 7.50 3.24 -8.17
CA TRP A 114 8.42 4.36 -8.07
C TRP A 114 9.24 4.58 -9.35
N GLY A 115 9.62 5.85 -9.58
CA GLY A 115 10.05 6.38 -10.88
C GLY A 115 11.54 6.25 -11.20
N GLU A 116 12.39 5.78 -10.29
CA GLU A 116 13.86 5.76 -10.47
C GLU A 116 14.29 5.01 -11.72
N TYR A 117 13.55 3.96 -12.10
CA TYR A 117 13.79 3.14 -13.29
C TYR A 117 12.56 3.04 -14.19
N VAL A 118 11.60 3.95 -14.04
CA VAL A 118 10.31 3.90 -14.72
C VAL A 118 10.01 5.21 -15.40
N ASP A 119 9.76 5.13 -16.71
CA ASP A 119 9.29 6.24 -17.53
C ASP A 119 8.24 5.76 -18.53
N ALA A 120 7.81 6.63 -19.44
CA ALA A 120 6.80 6.31 -20.44
C ALA A 120 7.18 5.10 -21.33
N THR A 121 8.47 4.78 -21.48
CA THR A 121 8.92 3.67 -22.33
C THR A 121 8.64 2.31 -21.72
N ASN A 122 8.51 2.22 -20.40
CA ASN A 122 8.41 0.94 -19.69
C ASN A 122 7.31 0.87 -18.62
N LEU A 123 6.62 1.97 -18.31
CA LEU A 123 5.58 2.05 -17.28
C LEU A 123 4.49 0.99 -17.48
N THR A 124 3.83 1.00 -18.64
CA THR A 124 2.70 0.10 -18.93
C THR A 124 3.07 -1.39 -18.83
N PRO A 125 4.12 -1.89 -19.51
CA PRO A 125 4.48 -3.30 -19.43
C PRO A 125 5.06 -3.72 -18.08
N ARG A 126 5.64 -2.77 -17.31
CA ARG A 126 6.09 -3.06 -15.95
C ARG A 126 4.90 -3.13 -14.99
N LEU A 127 3.92 -2.24 -15.09
CA LEU A 127 2.78 -2.19 -14.19
C LEU A 127 1.81 -3.36 -14.42
N TRP A 128 1.46 -3.63 -15.68
CA TRP A 128 0.43 -4.61 -16.03
C TRP A 128 1.04 -5.87 -16.65
N PRO A 129 0.60 -7.08 -16.25
CA PRO A 129 -0.55 -7.39 -15.41
C PRO A 129 -0.22 -7.55 -13.91
N ARG A 130 0.99 -7.18 -13.46
CA ARG A 130 1.42 -7.43 -12.07
C ARG A 130 0.52 -6.72 -11.04
N ALA A 131 0.14 -5.48 -11.30
CA ALA A 131 -0.80 -4.73 -10.46
C ALA A 131 -2.21 -5.34 -10.41
N SER A 132 -2.61 -6.11 -11.43
CA SER A 132 -3.90 -6.81 -11.42
C SER A 132 -3.99 -7.85 -10.30
N ALA A 133 -2.86 -8.44 -9.89
CA ALA A 133 -2.81 -9.36 -8.75
C ALA A 133 -3.19 -8.66 -7.43
N VAL A 134 -2.71 -7.43 -7.25
CA VAL A 134 -3.06 -6.58 -6.10
C VAL A 134 -4.53 -6.16 -6.18
N GLY A 135 -4.98 -5.76 -7.38
CA GLY A 135 -6.39 -5.41 -7.62
C GLY A 135 -7.36 -6.53 -7.25
N GLU A 136 -7.05 -7.78 -7.62
CA GLU A 136 -7.91 -8.93 -7.26
C GLU A 136 -7.92 -9.18 -5.75
N ARG A 137 -6.76 -9.05 -5.07
CA ARG A 137 -6.66 -9.21 -3.61
C ARG A 137 -7.45 -8.15 -2.84
N LEU A 138 -7.46 -6.91 -3.33
CA LEU A 138 -8.15 -5.80 -2.66
C LEU A 138 -9.66 -5.75 -2.97
N TRP A 139 -10.10 -6.37 -4.07
CA TRP A 139 -11.51 -6.40 -4.47
C TRP A 139 -12.25 -7.68 -4.06
N SER A 140 -11.61 -8.83 -4.23
CA SER A 140 -12.27 -10.13 -4.09
C SER A 140 -12.32 -10.61 -2.65
N SER A 141 -13.20 -11.58 -2.40
CA SER A 141 -13.29 -12.25 -1.11
C SER A 141 -11.95 -12.88 -0.68
N LYS A 142 -11.73 -12.96 0.64
CA LYS A 142 -10.51 -13.52 1.25
C LYS A 142 -10.15 -14.91 0.72
N ASP A 143 -11.15 -15.74 0.47
CA ASP A 143 -11.05 -17.14 0.03
C ASP A 143 -10.69 -17.31 -1.46
N VAL A 144 -10.75 -16.25 -2.28
CA VAL A 144 -10.28 -16.28 -3.67
C VAL A 144 -8.74 -16.30 -3.68
N ARG A 145 -8.18 -17.51 -3.62
CA ARG A 145 -6.72 -17.74 -3.52
C ARG A 145 -6.21 -18.91 -4.35
N ASP A 146 -7.07 -19.58 -5.11
CA ASP A 146 -6.64 -20.68 -5.99
C ASP A 146 -5.69 -20.15 -7.07
N MET A 147 -4.49 -20.74 -7.15
CA MET A 147 -3.41 -20.21 -7.99
C MET A 147 -3.55 -20.60 -9.46
N ASP A 148 -4.23 -21.70 -9.76
CA ASP A 148 -4.40 -22.20 -11.12
C ASP A 148 -5.56 -21.44 -11.79
N ASP A 149 -6.69 -21.28 -11.08
CA ASP A 149 -7.80 -20.43 -11.50
C ASP A 149 -7.37 -18.95 -11.65
N ALA A 150 -6.59 -18.42 -10.70
CA ALA A 150 -6.05 -17.06 -10.82
C ALA A 150 -5.18 -16.91 -12.07
N TYR A 151 -4.31 -17.89 -12.37
CA TYR A 151 -3.49 -17.89 -13.57
C TYR A 151 -4.35 -17.93 -14.84
N ASP A 152 -5.34 -18.82 -14.89
CA ASP A 152 -6.24 -18.97 -16.05
C ASP A 152 -7.06 -17.71 -16.31
N ARG A 153 -7.58 -17.05 -15.28
CA ARG A 153 -8.30 -15.77 -15.43
C ARG A 153 -7.38 -14.62 -15.77
N LEU A 154 -6.20 -14.53 -15.15
CA LEU A 154 -5.27 -13.42 -15.34
C LEU A 154 -4.64 -13.43 -16.74
N THR A 155 -4.29 -14.59 -17.28
CA THR A 155 -3.76 -14.72 -18.65
C THR A 155 -4.78 -14.24 -19.69
N ARG A 156 -6.05 -14.66 -19.56
CA ARG A 156 -7.16 -14.18 -20.39
C ARG A 156 -7.40 -12.67 -20.22
N HIS A 157 -7.37 -12.18 -18.98
CA HIS A 157 -7.53 -10.76 -18.68
C HIS A 157 -6.41 -9.92 -19.31
N ARG A 158 -5.16 -10.39 -19.25
CA ARG A 158 -4.01 -9.74 -19.90
C ARG A 158 -4.19 -9.66 -21.41
N CYS A 159 -4.64 -10.72 -22.06
CA CYS A 159 -4.93 -10.69 -23.50
C CYS A 159 -6.02 -9.66 -23.86
N ARG A 160 -7.04 -9.49 -22.99
CA ARG A 160 -8.04 -8.42 -23.14
C ARG A 160 -7.44 -7.03 -22.92
N MET A 161 -6.57 -6.86 -21.93
CA MET A 161 -5.87 -5.59 -21.68
C MET A 161 -5.00 -5.18 -22.86
N VAL A 162 -4.27 -6.11 -23.50
CA VAL A 162 -3.45 -5.79 -24.69
C VAL A 162 -4.29 -5.13 -25.78
N LYS A 163 -5.54 -5.58 -26.00
CA LYS A 163 -6.41 -4.96 -27.01
C LYS A 163 -6.77 -3.50 -26.69
N GLY A 164 -6.89 -3.15 -25.40
CA GLY A 164 -7.28 -1.81 -24.94
C GLY A 164 -6.13 -0.90 -24.52
N LEU A 165 -4.97 -1.45 -24.15
CA LEU A 165 -3.77 -0.69 -23.76
C LEU A 165 -2.82 -0.46 -24.94
N ALA A 166 -2.82 -1.34 -25.95
CA ALA A 166 -2.09 -1.12 -27.20
C ALA A 166 -2.78 -0.11 -28.14
N SER A 167 -3.94 0.45 -27.76
CA SER A 167 -4.61 1.53 -28.50
C SER A 167 -4.09 2.93 -28.11
N PHE A 168 -3.24 3.02 -27.08
CA PHE A 168 -2.67 4.28 -26.56
C PHE A 168 -1.15 4.41 -26.78
N LEU A 169 -0.53 3.42 -27.43
CA LEU A 169 0.85 3.44 -27.91
C LEU A 169 0.83 3.46 -29.44
#